data_AF-A0A529C2W2-F1
#
_entry.id   AF-A0A529C2W2-F1
#
_cell.length_a   1.000
_cell.length_b   1.000
_cell.length_c   1.000
_cell.angle_alpha   90.00
_cell.angle_beta   90.00
_cell.angle_gamma   90.00
#
_symmetry.space_group_name_H-M   'P 1'
#
loop_
_entity.id
_entity.type
_entity.pdbx_description
1 polymer ?
#
loop_
_entity_poly.entity_id
_entity_poly.type
_entity_poly.pdbx_seq_one_letter_code
_entity_poly.pdbx_strand_id
1 'polypeptide(L)' 'MKATVSDIARSCGLSTATVDRVLNNRPGASAANRQRVMEAAKQLGYLPVVDQVAL' A
#
# COMPACT_ATOMS: atom_id res chain seq x y z
N MET A 1 -15.78 4.79 6.06
CA MET A 1 -15.10 5.28 4.84
C MET A 1 -13.99 4.30 4.53
N LYS A 2 -13.92 3.76 3.31
CA LYS A 2 -12.90 2.78 2.91
C LYS A 2 -11.67 3.56 2.45
N ALA A 3 -10.47 3.22 2.94
CA ALA A 3 -9.25 3.88 2.49
C ALA A 3 -9.08 3.73 0.97
N THR A 4 -8.58 4.77 0.32
CA THR A 4 -8.33 4.78 -1.13
C THR A 4 -6.83 4.80 -1.43
N VAL A 5 -6.45 4.47 -2.67
CA VAL A 5 -5.06 4.59 -3.15
C VAL A 5 -4.52 6.01 -2.98
N SER A 6 -5.38 7.01 -3.14
CA SER A 6 -5.04 8.43 -2.95
C SER A 6 -4.71 8.76 -1.49
N ASP A 7 -5.40 8.13 -0.54
CA ASP A 7 -5.13 8.31 0.89
C ASP A 7 -3.79 7.69 1.29
N ILE A 8 -3.48 6.51 0.75
CA ILE A 8 -2.18 5.86 0.95
C ILE A 8 -1.07 6.75 0.39
N ALA A 9 -1.23 7.24 -0.84
CA ALA A 9 -0.27 8.11 -1.51
C ALA A 9 0.03 9.37 -0.67
N ARG A 10 -1.02 10.00 -0.13
CA ARG A 10 -0.88 11.15 0.77
C ARG A 10 -0.18 10.79 2.08
N SER A 11 -0.52 9.64 2.67
CA SER A 11 0.06 9.17 3.94
C SER A 11 1.56 8.87 3.83
N CYS A 12 1.99 8.22 2.74
CA CYS A 12 3.39 7.86 2.53
C CYS A 12 4.22 8.92 1.78
N GLY A 13 3.60 10.03 1.36
CA GLY A 13 4.26 11.10 0.61
C GLY A 13 4.73 10.68 -0.79
N LEU A 14 4.01 9.76 -1.43
CA LEU A 14 4.34 9.22 -2.75
C LEU A 14 3.25 9.55 -3.78
N SER A 15 3.57 9.37 -5.06
CA SER A 15 2.55 9.47 -6.11
C SER A 15 1.61 8.27 -6.11
N THR A 16 0.36 8.47 -6.53
CA THR A 16 -0.60 7.38 -6.75
C THR A 16 -0.05 6.32 -7.71
N ALA A 17 0.73 6.72 -8.72
CA ALA A 17 1.42 5.81 -9.63
C ALA A 17 2.49 4.96 -8.93
N THR A 18 3.17 5.48 -7.90
CA THR A 18 4.12 4.67 -7.10
C THR A 18 3.35 3.68 -6.24
N VAL A 19 2.27 4.11 -5.60
CA VAL A 19 1.40 3.24 -4.80
C VAL A 19 0.80 2.13 -5.65
N ASP A 20 0.26 2.44 -6.83
CA ASP A 20 -0.27 1.45 -7.79
C ASP A 20 0.78 0.40 -8.15
N ARG A 21 2.02 0.85 -8.46
CA ARG A 21 3.10 -0.08 -8.77
C ARG A 21 3.41 -1.00 -7.60
N VAL A 22 3.42 -0.49 -6.37
CA VAL A 22 3.69 -1.34 -5.19
C VAL A 22 2.55 -2.33 -4.97
N LEU A 23 1.30 -1.86 -4.92
CA LEU A 23 0.13 -2.68 -4.63
C LEU A 23 -0.10 -3.77 -5.69
N ASN A 24 0.22 -3.48 -6.96
CA ASN A 24 0.11 -4.44 -8.07
C ASN A 24 1.44 -5.15 -8.39
N ASN A 25 2.45 -5.05 -7.52
CA ASN A 25 3.77 -5.67 -7.69
C ASN A 25 4.44 -5.39 -9.06
N ARG A 26 4.25 -4.19 -9.59
CA ARG A 26 4.87 -3.73 -10.85
C ARG A 26 6.31 -3.25 -10.61
N PRO A 27 7.21 -3.37 -11.60
CA PRO A 27 8.57 -2.85 -11.50
C PRO A 27 8.59 -1.31 -11.39
N GLY A 28 9.70 -0.77 -10.86
CA GLY A 28 9.95 0.68 -10.80
C GLY A 28 9.71 1.34 -9.43
N ALA A 29 9.24 0.62 -8.42
CA ALA A 29 9.31 1.07 -7.03
C ALA A 29 10.64 0.64 -6.39
N SER A 30 11.26 1.48 -5.57
CA SER A 30 12.39 1.07 -4.73
C SER A 30 11.90 0.21 -3.55
N ALA A 31 12.80 -0.55 -2.92
CA ALA A 31 12.46 -1.32 -1.72
C ALA A 31 11.96 -0.40 -0.59
N ALA A 32 12.57 0.78 -0.43
CA ALA A 32 12.14 1.78 0.54
C ALA A 32 10.72 2.30 0.28
N ASN A 33 10.37 2.55 -0.99
CA ASN A 33 9.01 3.00 -1.34
C ASN A 33 7.99 1.86 -1.16
N ARG A 34 8.35 0.62 -1.47
CA ARG A 34 7.52 -0.55 -1.17
C ARG A 34 7.19 -0.60 0.32
N GLN A 35 8.18 -0.48 1.18
CA GLN A 35 7.99 -0.51 2.64
C GLN A 35 7.01 0.58 3.11
N ARG A 36 7.24 1.83 2.70
CA ARG A 36 6.36 2.96 3.08
C ARG A 36 4.91 2.76 2.63
N VAL A 37 4.71 2.28 1.40
CA VAL A 37 3.37 2.02 0.88
C VAL A 37 2.68 0.90 1.66
N MET A 38 3.39 -0.20 1.96
CA MET A 38 2.83 -1.32 2.71
C MET A 38 2.45 -0.92 4.14
N GLU A 39 3.30 -0.13 4.81
CA GLU A 39 3.00 0.41 6.15
C GLU A 39 1.78 1.34 6.13
N ALA A 40 1.72 2.29 5.20
CA ALA A 40 0.59 3.20 5.06
C ALA A 40 -0.71 2.45 4.71
N ALA A 41 -0.64 1.47 3.81
CA ALA A 41 -1.78 0.64 3.44
C ALA A 41 -2.30 -0.20 4.62
N LYS A 42 -1.40 -0.69 5.49
CA LYS A 42 -1.76 -1.41 6.72
C LYS A 42 -2.40 -0.47 7.75
N GLN A 43 -1.82 0.70 7.99
CA GLN A 43 -2.33 1.69 8.94
C GLN A 43 -3.73 2.20 8.54
N LEU A 44 -3.96 2.37 7.24
CA LEU A 44 -5.24 2.83 6.70
C LEU A 44 -6.29 1.70 6.55
N GLY A 45 -5.93 0.45 6.85
CA GLY A 45 -6.82 -0.70 6.65
C GLY A 45 -7.20 -0.93 5.18
N TYR A 46 -6.33 -0.51 4.25
CA TYR A 46 -6.54 -0.70 2.82
C TYR A 46 -6.29 -2.14 2.39
N LEU A 47 -5.24 -2.75 2.94
CA LEU A 47 -4.98 -4.17 2.71
C LEU A 47 -5.94 -4.98 3.59
N PRO A 48 -6.55 -6.05 3.07
CA PRO A 48 -7.24 -6.99 3.92
C PRO A 48 -6.24 -7.48 4.95
N VAL A 49 -6.61 -7.41 6.24
CA VAL A 49 -6.00 -8.30 7.24
C VAL A 49 -6.35 -9.68 6.72
N VAL A 50 -5.42 -10.31 6.01
CA VAL A 50 -5.53 -11.73 5.70
C VAL A 50 -5.47 -12.37 7.07
N ASP A 51 -6.64 -12.67 7.62
CA ASP A 51 -6.79 -13.52 8.77
C ASP A 51 -6.28 -14.87 8.30
N GLN A 52 -4.99 -15.13 8.56
CA GLN A 52 -4.38 -16.42 8.29
C GLN A 52 -4.95 -17.43 9.28
N VAL A 53 -6.17 -17.87 9.02
CA VAL A 53 -6.60 -19.23 9.36
C VAL A 53 -6.52 -20.01 8.06
N ALA A 54 -5.29 -20.37 7.68
CA ALA A 54 -5.09 -21.52 6.83
C ALA A 54 -5.25 -22.75 7.74
N LEU A 55 -6.40 -23.40 7.61
CA LEU A 55 -6.62 -24.78 8.08
C LEU A 55 -5.62 -25.74 7.43
#